data_AF-A0A6I3U5G0-F1
#
_entry.id   AF-A0A6I3U5G0-F1
#
_cell.length_a   1.000
_cell.length_b   1.000
_cell.length_c   1.000
_cell.angle_alpha   90.00
_cell.angle_beta   90.00
_cell.angle_gamma   90.00
#
_symmetry.space_group_name_H-M   'P 1'
#
loop_
_entity.id
_entity.type
_entity.pdbx_description
1 polymer ?
#
loop_
_entity_poly.entity_id
_entity_poly.type
_entity_poly.pdbx_seq_one_letter_code
_entity_poly.pdbx_strand_id
1 'polypeptide(L)'
;NQDLQAGTYLVKDYREIILSQDVLEEVVSDLKLDLTPKGLANKIKVTVPVDTRIVSVSVNDRVPEEASRIANSLREVAAQKIISITRVSDVTTLEEARPAISPSSPNIKRNIL
;
A
#
# COMPACT_ATOMS: atom_id res chain seq x y z
N ASN A 1 -26.22 8.53 10.68
CA ASN A 1 -25.76 7.94 9.40
C ASN A 1 -24.89 8.86 8.53
N GLN A 2 -24.67 10.14 8.86
CA GLN A 2 -23.74 11.01 8.12
C GLN A 2 -22.26 10.76 8.46
N ASP A 3 -21.94 10.39 9.71
CA ASP A 3 -20.55 10.17 10.14
C ASP A 3 -19.88 8.94 9.49
N LEU A 4 -20.66 7.88 9.24
CA LEU A 4 -20.19 6.68 8.52
C LEU A 4 -19.88 7.00 7.05
N GLN A 5 -20.67 7.88 6.42
CA GLN A 5 -20.40 8.33 5.06
C GLN A 5 -19.11 9.17 4.99
N ALA A 6 -18.92 10.10 5.93
CA ALA A 6 -17.70 10.92 6.01
C ALA A 6 -16.43 10.08 6.21
N GLY A 7 -16.49 9.07 7.09
CA GLY A 7 -15.37 8.13 7.28
C GLY A 7 -15.03 7.36 6.01
N THR A 8 -16.05 6.92 5.25
CA THR A 8 -15.85 6.15 4.01
C THR A 8 -15.14 6.96 2.91
N TYR A 9 -15.36 8.27 2.83
CA TYR A 9 -14.66 9.13 1.86
C TYR A 9 -13.17 9.28 2.21
N LEU A 10 -12.84 9.51 3.48
CA LEU A 10 -11.44 9.66 3.92
C LEU A 10 -10.58 8.44 3.59
N VAL A 11 -11.10 7.22 3.74
CA VAL A 11 -10.29 6.03 3.44
C VAL A 11 -10.13 5.80 1.94
N LYS A 12 -11.11 6.21 1.12
CA LYS A 12 -10.95 6.21 -0.34
C LYS A 12 -9.86 7.20 -0.75
N ASP A 13 -9.86 8.40 -0.16
CA ASP A 13 -8.83 9.40 -0.43
C ASP A 13 -7.43 8.88 -0.04
N TYR A 14 -7.30 8.19 1.11
CA TYR A 14 -6.03 7.58 1.50
C TYR A 14 -5.56 6.51 0.52
N ARG A 15 -6.48 5.69 -0.02
CA ARG A 15 -6.13 4.74 -1.07
C ARG A 15 -5.59 5.43 -2.32
N GLU A 16 -6.23 6.52 -2.75
CA GLU A 16 -5.79 7.29 -3.92
C GLU A 16 -4.42 7.95 -3.66
N ILE A 17 -4.16 8.45 -2.45
CA ILE A 17 -2.86 9.02 -2.07
C ILE A 17 -1.77 7.95 -2.08
N ILE A 18 -2.01 6.77 -1.48
CA ILE A 18 -1.05 5.66 -1.44
C ILE A 18 -0.66 5.20 -2.85
N LEU A 19 -1.61 5.20 -3.79
CA LEU A 19 -1.39 4.78 -5.18
C LEU A 19 -1.05 5.95 -6.12
N SER A 20 -0.86 7.15 -5.57
CA SER A 20 -0.55 8.34 -6.36
C SER A 20 0.83 8.24 -7.01
N GLN A 21 0.99 8.88 -8.17
CA GLN A 21 2.25 8.88 -8.91
C GLN A 21 3.41 9.39 -8.06
N ASP A 22 3.22 10.52 -7.36
CA ASP A 22 4.24 11.10 -6.48
C ASP A 22 4.76 10.10 -5.43
N VAL A 23 3.84 9.42 -4.72
CA VAL A 23 4.22 8.47 -3.67
C VAL A 23 4.98 7.28 -4.26
N LEU A 24 4.52 6.77 -5.39
CA LEU A 24 5.16 5.63 -6.05
C LEU A 24 6.52 5.98 -6.66
N GLU A 25 6.67 7.19 -7.20
CA GLU A 25 7.95 7.72 -7.70
C GLU A 25 8.97 7.88 -6.58
N GLU A 26 8.55 8.42 -5.44
CA GLU A 26 9.39 8.60 -4.27
C GLU A 26 9.89 7.24 -3.73
N VAL A 27 9.01 6.25 -3.60
CA VAL A 27 9.41 4.88 -3.18
C VAL A 27 10.38 4.24 -4.18
N VAL A 28 10.14 4.38 -5.48
CA VAL A 28 11.06 3.87 -6.53
C VAL A 28 12.43 4.52 -6.42
N SER A 29 12.46 5.84 -6.19
CA SER A 29 13.69 6.63 -6.04
C SER A 29 14.47 6.23 -4.78
N ASP A 30 13.80 6.20 -3.62
CA ASP A 30 14.41 5.93 -2.31
C ASP A 30 15.04 4.53 -2.25
N LEU A 31 14.33 3.54 -2.77
CA LEU A 31 14.79 2.16 -2.80
C LEU A 31 15.62 1.82 -4.04
N LYS A 32 15.80 2.78 -4.97
CA LYS A 32 16.51 2.61 -6.25
C LYS A 32 16.05 1.38 -7.02
N LEU A 33 14.73 1.20 -7.13
CA LEU A 33 14.15 0.04 -7.77
C LEU A 33 14.31 0.11 -9.29
N ASP A 34 14.66 -1.00 -9.92
CA ASP A 34 14.71 -1.13 -11.39
C ASP A 34 13.31 -1.39 -11.97
N LEU A 35 12.36 -0.51 -11.67
CA LEU A 35 10.99 -0.58 -12.16
C LEU A 35 10.34 0.79 -12.18
N THR A 36 9.34 0.95 -13.04
CA THR A 36 8.57 2.20 -13.13
C THR A 36 7.54 2.30 -11.99
N PRO A 37 7.08 3.51 -11.62
CA PRO A 37 6.00 3.70 -10.66
C PRO A 37 4.73 2.90 -11.02
N LYS A 38 4.41 2.80 -12.32
CA LYS A 38 3.31 1.95 -12.80
C LYS A 38 3.57 0.46 -12.58
N GLY A 39 4.82 0.02 -12.78
CA GLY A 39 5.26 -1.33 -12.43
C GLY A 39 5.12 -1.62 -10.94
N LEU A 40 5.42 -0.63 -10.09
CA LEU A 40 5.25 -0.72 -8.64
C LEU A 40 3.77 -0.83 -8.27
N ALA A 41 2.91 0.03 -8.83
CA ALA A 41 1.47 0.02 -8.60
C ALA A 41 0.85 -1.36 -8.85
N ASN A 42 1.29 -2.04 -9.90
CA ASN A 42 0.79 -3.39 -10.24
C ASN A 42 1.18 -4.47 -9.22
N LYS A 43 2.23 -4.25 -8.42
CA LYS A 43 2.65 -5.14 -7.33
C LYS A 43 1.93 -4.85 -6.02
N ILE A 44 1.30 -3.68 -5.88
CA ILE A 44 0.66 -3.22 -4.65
C ILE A 44 -0.82 -3.60 -4.68
N LYS A 45 -1.30 -4.13 -3.56
CA LYS A 45 -2.72 -4.31 -3.27
C LYS A 45 -3.09 -3.48 -2.04
N VAL A 46 -4.03 -2.55 -2.21
CA VAL A 46 -4.60 -1.77 -1.12
C VAL A 46 -6.03 -2.25 -0.86
N THR A 47 -6.30 -2.65 0.38
CA THR A 47 -7.62 -3.12 0.82
C THR A 47 -8.12 -2.28 1.97
N VAL A 48 -9.40 -1.92 1.91
CA VAL A 48 -10.09 -1.13 2.92
C VAL A 48 -11.26 -1.96 3.42
N PRO A 49 -11.22 -2.51 4.64
CA PRO A 49 -12.36 -3.18 5.23
C PRO A 49 -13.54 -2.20 5.41
N VAL A 50 -14.75 -2.69 5.14
CA VAL A 50 -16.00 -1.91 5.25
C VAL A 50 -16.16 -1.38 6.68
N ASP A 51 -16.64 -0.14 6.80
CA ASP A 51 -16.87 0.56 8.09
C ASP A 51 -15.61 0.70 8.98
N THR A 52 -14.41 0.60 8.41
CA THR A 52 -13.15 0.85 9.12
C THR A 52 -12.41 2.03 8.52
N ARG A 53 -11.56 2.67 9.34
CA ARG A 53 -10.56 3.65 8.89
C ARG A 53 -9.18 3.01 8.65
N ILE A 54 -9.16 1.69 8.51
CA ILE A 54 -7.92 0.92 8.39
C ILE A 54 -7.64 0.69 6.91
N VAL A 55 -6.41 0.99 6.51
CA VAL A 55 -5.90 0.67 5.18
C VAL A 55 -4.88 -0.44 5.31
N SER A 56 -5.13 -1.57 4.65
CA SER A 56 -4.19 -2.67 4.55
C SER A 56 -3.47 -2.60 3.21
N VAL A 57 -2.13 -2.60 3.26
CA VAL A 57 -1.27 -2.57 2.08
C VAL A 57 -0.48 -3.88 2.01
N SER A 58 -0.43 -4.48 0.83
CA SER A 58 0.37 -5.68 0.58
C SER A 58 1.13 -5.52 -0.72
N VAL A 59 2.40 -5.94 -0.73
CA VAL A 59 3.26 -5.92 -1.91
C VAL A 59 3.57 -7.35 -2.32
N ASN A 60 3.42 -7.65 -3.62
CA ASN A 60 3.83 -8.93 -4.19
C ASN A 60 5.19 -8.78 -4.88
N ASP A 61 6.17 -9.53 -4.40
CA ASP A 61 7.47 -9.66 -5.06
C ASP A 61 7.95 -11.11 -5.02
N ARG A 62 8.85 -11.47 -5.94
CA ARG A 62 9.52 -12.78 -5.96
C ARG A 62 10.46 -12.94 -4.77
N VAL A 63 11.00 -11.84 -4.25
CA VAL A 63 11.88 -11.81 -3.09
C VAL A 63 11.08 -11.28 -1.89
N PRO A 64 10.79 -12.09 -0.86
CA PRO A 64 10.00 -11.67 0.30
C PRO A 64 10.60 -10.47 1.05
N GLU A 65 11.93 -10.37 1.08
CA GLU A 65 12.65 -9.25 1.68
C GLU A 65 12.37 -7.95 0.92
N GLU A 66 12.44 -7.97 -0.41
CA GLU A 66 12.08 -6.83 -1.27
C GLU A 66 10.62 -6.44 -1.09
N ALA A 67 9.70 -7.40 -1.03
CA ALA A 67 8.29 -7.10 -0.78
C ALA A 67 8.09 -6.35 0.54
N SER A 68 8.76 -6.78 1.62
CA SER A 68 8.66 -6.11 2.92
C SER A 68 9.33 -4.73 2.90
N ARG A 69 10.48 -4.58 2.25
CA ARG A 69 11.20 -3.30 2.12
C ARG A 69 10.35 -2.28 1.39
N ILE A 70 9.76 -2.68 0.26
CA ILE A 70 8.85 -1.84 -0.54
C ILE A 70 7.61 -1.47 0.27
N ALA A 71 6.98 -2.43 0.95
CA ALA A 71 5.79 -2.16 1.75
C ALA A 71 6.08 -1.16 2.90
N ASN A 72 7.23 -1.28 3.56
CA ASN A 72 7.65 -0.38 4.63
C ASN A 72 7.97 1.03 4.13
N SER A 73 8.70 1.16 3.02
CA SER A 73 8.98 2.47 2.41
C SER A 73 7.69 3.14 1.92
N LEU A 74 6.80 2.39 1.27
CA LEU A 74 5.50 2.89 0.83
C LEU A 74 4.63 3.37 2.00
N ARG A 75 4.64 2.65 3.12
CA ARG A 75 3.94 3.06 4.36
C ARG A 75 4.45 4.42 4.84
N GLU A 76 5.77 4.63 4.88
CA GLU A 76 6.38 5.86 5.38
C GLU A 76 6.07 7.06 4.47
N VAL A 77 6.33 6.92 3.17
CA VAL A 77 6.07 7.98 2.18
C VAL A 77 4.58 8.33 2.14
N ALA A 78 3.70 7.32 2.10
CA ALA A 78 2.26 7.56 2.07
C ALA A 78 1.77 8.24 3.35
N ALA A 79 2.27 7.85 4.54
CA ALA A 79 1.90 8.50 5.79
C ALA A 79 2.27 9.99 5.78
N GLN A 80 3.49 10.33 5.32
CA GLN A 80 3.93 11.73 5.19
C GLN A 80 3.04 12.51 4.22
N LYS A 81 2.72 11.94 3.06
CA LYS A 81 1.86 12.57 2.05
C LYS A 81 0.42 12.74 2.53
N ILE A 82 -0.12 11.78 3.27
CA ILE A 82 -1.45 11.87 3.87
C ILE A 82 -1.49 13.00 4.89
N ILE A 83 -0.49 13.11 5.77
CA ILE A 83 -0.40 14.21 6.76
C ILE A 83 -0.31 15.57 6.04
N SER A 84 0.51 15.68 5.00
CA SER A 84 0.71 16.95 4.28
C SER A 84 -0.54 17.41 3.54
N ILE A 85 -1.30 16.48 2.94
CA ILE A 85 -2.51 16.79 2.17
C ILE A 85 -3.70 17.03 3.08
N THR A 86 -3.91 16.17 4.08
CA THR A 86 -5.12 16.22 4.89
C THR A 86 -5.04 17.24 6.03
N ARG A 87 -3.83 17.70 6.40
CA ARG A 87 -3.60 18.58 7.56
C ARG A 87 -4.20 18.02 8.86
N VAL A 88 -4.54 16.74 8.89
CA VAL A 88 -5.03 16.02 10.08
C VAL A 88 -3.83 15.37 10.74
N SER A 89 -3.58 15.75 11.98
CA SER A 89 -2.40 15.37 12.78
C SER A 89 -2.36 13.90 13.20
N ASP A 90 -3.46 13.15 13.00
CA ASP A 90 -3.66 11.81 13.55
C ASP A 90 -3.60 10.73 12.46
N VAL A 91 -2.43 10.54 11.86
CA VAL A 91 -2.14 9.30 11.13
C VAL A 91 -1.45 8.33 12.09
N THR A 92 -2.21 7.45 12.72
CA THR A 92 -1.65 6.32 13.47
C THR A 92 -1.21 5.25 12.49
N THR A 93 0.10 5.00 12.39
CA THR A 93 0.63 3.93 11.53
C THR A 93 0.34 2.56 12.14
N LEU A 94 -0.42 1.72 11.44
CA LEU A 94 -0.79 0.38 11.89
C LEU A 94 0.21 -0.62 11.29
N GLU A 95 1.21 -0.97 12.10
CA GLU A 95 2.17 -2.08 11.93
C GLU A 95 3.17 -2.02 10.76
N GLU A 96 4.39 -2.51 11.01
CA GLU A 96 5.44 -2.69 10.00
C GLU A 96 5.22 -3.96 9.18
N ALA A 97 5.49 -3.89 7.87
CA ALA A 97 5.47 -5.06 7.02
C ALA A 97 6.65 -5.98 7.33
N ARG A 98 6.35 -7.27 7.55
CA ARG A 98 7.36 -8.33 7.76
C ARG A 98 7.48 -9.20 6.51
N PRO A 99 8.69 -9.68 6.17
CA PRO A 99 8.86 -10.67 5.10
C PRO A 99 7.96 -11.89 5.35
N ALA A 100 7.33 -12.38 4.29
CA ALA A 100 6.54 -13.59 4.39
C ALA A 100 7.44 -14.82 4.59
N ILE A 101 7.19 -15.62 5.64
CA ILE A 101 7.89 -16.89 5.94
C ILE A 101 7.46 -18.05 5.03
N SER A 102 6.37 -17.89 4.30
CA SER A 102 5.87 -18.82 3.28
C SER A 102 5.34 -18.01 2.09
N PRO A 103 5.45 -18.49 0.84
CA PRO A 103 4.93 -17.77 -0.31
C PRO A 103 3.45 -17.45 -0.13
N SER A 104 3.07 -16.19 -0.33
CA SER A 104 1.70 -15.70 -0.17
C SER A 104 0.73 -16.21 -1.25
N SER A 105 1.18 -17.09 -2.16
CA SER A 105 0.38 -17.60 -3.27
C SER A 105 0.89 -18.96 -3.77
N PRO A 106 0.06 -20.01 -3.85
CA PRO A 106 0.25 -21.07 -4.83
C PRO A 106 -0.37 -20.62 -6.16
N ASN A 107 0.45 -20.42 -7.19
CA ASN A 107 -0.07 -20.13 -8.53
C ASN A 107 -0.19 -21.43 -9.34
N ILE A 108 -1.15 -22.29 -8.99
CA ILE A 108 -1.53 -23.43 -9.85
C ILE A 108 -2.64 -22.94 -10.78
N LYS A 109 -2.26 -22.32 -11.90
CA LYS A 109 -3.14 -22.30 -13.07
C LYS A 109 -3.17 -23.71 -13.64
N ARG A 110 -4.23 -24.43 -13.28
CA ARG A 110 -4.67 -25.70 -13.85
C ARG A 110 -4.80 -25.52 -15.37
N ASN A 111 -4.02 -26.23 -16.17
CA ASN A 111 -4.36 -26.51 -17.57
C ASN A 111 -4.23 -28.03 -17.78
N ILE A 112 -5.35 -28.73 -17.64
CA ILE A 112 -5.52 -30.08 -18.18
C ILE A 112 -6.44 -29.95 -19.39
N LEU A 113 -5.89 -30.20 -20.57
CA LEU A 113 -6.61 -30.57 -21.79
C LEU A 113 -5.85 -31.74 -22.39
#